data_AF-A0A1F9UZR5-F1
#
_entry.id   AF-A0A1F9UZR5-F1
#
_cell.length_a   1.000
_cell.length_b   1.000
_cell.length_c   1.000
_cell.angle_alpha   90.00
_cell.angle_beta   90.00
_cell.angle_gamma   90.00
#
_symmetry.space_group_name_H-M   'P 1'
#
loop_
_entity.id
_entity.type
_entity.pdbx_description
1 polymer ?
#
loop_
_entity_poly.entity_id
_entity_poly.type
_entity_poly.pdbx_seq_one_letter_code
_entity_poly.pdbx_strand_id
1 'polypeptide(L)'
;MKRTFAFGRLFLFQPMRAAQECLRSDALGDALKVYAAWVAASLLYLWLKPFDFPDANAAPVSRVQGLSFWMKVALWEPVLAALNIALTGLVLRWMRDGWLPLKTAAATLWCALPLILTVAYTRSVIPKSVFAVLFVAWTVPGILYARRIPGPEWRRTTTFLLGLNAVGLVLLVAQAAAVLARSDALYKGSLVLTVAWMLACGGTGLKTLAKTSLPRAVLAFLFANLALNLVLAAAFLLGWLPMEVLKVLVYV
;
A
#
# COMPACT_ATOMS: atom_id res chain seq x y z
N MET A 1 25.71 0.93 0.91
CA MET A 1 24.88 -0.24 1.29
C MET A 1 24.81 -0.46 2.81
N LYS A 2 25.91 -0.43 3.57
CA LYS A 2 25.88 -0.61 5.06
C LYS A 2 24.85 0.27 5.79
N ARG A 3 24.78 1.56 5.45
CA ARG A 3 23.81 2.52 6.03
C ARG A 3 22.35 2.15 5.72
N THR A 4 22.05 1.82 4.47
CA THR A 4 20.72 1.38 4.01
C THR A 4 20.26 0.09 4.70
N PHE A 5 21.17 -0.86 4.91
CA PHE A 5 20.86 -2.09 5.64
C PHE A 5 20.56 -1.82 7.12
N ALA A 6 21.37 -0.98 7.78
CA ALA A 6 21.13 -0.56 9.16
C ALA A 6 19.77 0.17 9.29
N PHE A 7 19.44 1.03 8.33
CA PHE A 7 18.15 1.71 8.26
C PHE A 7 16.98 0.72 8.14
N GLY A 8 17.03 -0.23 7.19
CA GLY A 8 15.99 -1.24 7.03
C GLY A 8 15.82 -2.14 8.27
N ARG A 9 16.92 -2.49 8.95
CA ARG A 9 16.88 -3.28 10.20
C ARG A 9 16.09 -2.57 11.31
N LEU A 10 16.12 -1.24 11.36
CA LEU A 10 15.31 -0.49 12.34
C LEU A 10 13.81 -0.72 12.12
N PHE A 11 13.33 -0.82 10.88
CA PHE A 11 11.91 -1.05 10.60
C PHE A 11 11.44 -2.44 11.01
N LEU A 12 12.35 -3.43 11.06
CA LEU A 12 12.02 -4.80 11.44
C LEU A 12 11.85 -4.95 12.97
N PHE A 13 12.71 -4.29 13.74
CA PHE A 13 12.83 -4.57 15.18
C PHE A 13 12.64 -3.36 16.08
N GLN A 14 12.77 -2.14 15.56
CA GLN A 14 12.78 -0.90 16.34
C GLN A 14 12.01 0.22 15.61
N PRO A 15 10.71 0.03 15.28
CA PRO A 15 9.94 0.93 14.41
C PRO A 15 9.84 2.38 14.95
N MET A 16 9.89 2.57 16.26
CA MET A 16 9.95 3.91 16.87
C MET A 16 11.29 4.62 16.59
N ARG A 17 12.41 3.90 16.62
CA ARG A 17 13.72 4.46 16.25
C ARG A 17 13.82 4.66 14.74
N ALA A 18 13.25 3.76 13.94
CA ALA A 18 13.13 3.93 12.50
C ALA A 18 12.42 5.25 12.14
N ALA A 19 11.31 5.54 12.83
CA ALA A 19 10.59 6.81 12.70
C ALA A 19 11.45 8.03 13.03
N GLN A 20 12.26 7.98 14.08
CA GLN A 20 13.19 9.07 14.42
C GLN A 20 14.29 9.24 13.36
N GLU A 21 14.83 8.14 12.85
CA GLU A 21 15.87 8.14 11.82
C GLU A 21 15.38 8.75 10.50
N CYS A 22 14.08 8.63 10.20
CA CYS A 22 13.44 9.27 9.04
C CYS A 22 13.45 10.80 9.09
N LEU A 23 13.80 11.42 10.22
CA LEU A 23 13.91 12.87 10.35
C LEU A 23 15.23 13.41 9.78
N ARG A 24 16.22 12.55 9.51
CA ARG A 24 17.52 12.95 8.99
C ARG A 24 17.42 13.42 7.53
N SER A 25 18.32 14.32 7.14
CA SER A 25 18.33 14.92 5.81
C SER A 25 18.73 13.94 4.69
N ASP A 26 19.40 12.84 5.01
CA ASP A 26 19.86 11.82 4.07
C ASP A 26 18.97 10.56 4.02
N ALA A 27 18.01 10.43 4.94
CA ALA A 27 17.19 9.22 5.11
C ALA A 27 16.32 8.89 3.89
N LEU A 28 15.83 9.90 3.14
CA LEU A 28 15.02 9.69 1.95
C LEU A 28 15.76 8.85 0.89
N GLY A 29 17.05 9.11 0.70
CA GLY A 29 17.87 8.37 -0.25
C GLY A 29 18.08 6.91 0.14
N ASP A 30 18.10 6.60 1.44
CA ASP A 30 18.17 5.22 1.92
C ASP A 30 16.81 4.52 1.83
N ALA A 31 15.73 5.21 2.17
CA ALA A 31 14.37 4.70 2.01
C ALA A 31 14.03 4.36 0.55
N LEU A 32 14.45 5.21 -0.40
CA LEU A 32 14.31 4.94 -1.84
C LEU A 32 15.08 3.68 -2.26
N LYS A 33 16.28 3.45 -1.71
CA LYS A 33 17.05 2.22 -1.99
C LYS A 33 16.38 0.97 -1.41
N VAL A 34 15.82 1.07 -0.20
CA VAL A 34 15.04 -0.03 0.40
C VAL A 34 13.83 -0.34 -0.47
N TYR A 35 13.09 0.67 -0.89
CA TYR A 35 11.94 0.51 -1.76
C TYR A 35 12.33 -0.09 -3.12
N ALA A 36 13.39 0.41 -3.77
CA ALA A 36 13.87 -0.14 -5.03
C ALA A 36 14.29 -1.61 -4.91
N ALA A 37 14.96 -1.97 -3.80
CA ALA A 37 15.31 -3.37 -3.52
C ALA A 37 14.07 -4.24 -3.30
N TRP A 38 13.06 -3.72 -2.61
CA TRP A 38 11.77 -4.40 -2.44
C TRP A 38 11.04 -4.61 -3.77
N VAL A 39 10.95 -3.58 -4.63
CA VAL A 39 10.32 -3.69 -5.97
C VAL A 39 11.06 -4.73 -6.82
N ALA A 40 12.40 -4.70 -6.84
CA ALA A 40 13.18 -5.68 -7.58
C ALA A 40 12.95 -7.11 -7.06
N ALA A 41 12.93 -7.29 -5.74
CA ALA A 41 12.70 -8.58 -5.10
C ALA A 41 11.27 -9.08 -5.31
N SER A 42 10.26 -8.21 -5.22
CA SER A 42 8.86 -8.59 -5.43
C SER A 42 8.61 -9.00 -6.88
N LEU A 43 9.15 -8.26 -7.85
CA LEU A 43 9.06 -8.62 -9.27
C LEU A 43 9.78 -9.94 -9.57
N LEU A 44 10.98 -10.14 -9.03
CA LEU A 44 11.71 -11.40 -9.17
C LEU A 44 10.93 -12.56 -8.56
N TYR A 45 10.39 -12.36 -7.35
CA TYR A 45 9.56 -13.36 -6.68
C TYR A 45 8.32 -13.71 -7.51
N LEU A 46 7.58 -12.71 -8.00
CA LEU A 46 6.38 -12.92 -8.82
C LEU A 46 6.70 -13.59 -10.15
N TRP A 47 7.85 -13.29 -10.75
CA TRP A 47 8.31 -13.93 -11.97
C TRP A 47 8.67 -15.41 -11.77
N LEU A 48 9.22 -15.76 -10.60
CA LEU A 48 9.59 -17.13 -10.25
C LEU A 48 8.44 -17.94 -9.63
N LYS A 49 7.43 -17.27 -9.08
CA LYS A 49 6.28 -17.91 -8.44
C LYS A 49 5.47 -18.71 -9.48
N PRO A 50 5.13 -19.97 -9.20
CA PRO A 50 4.26 -20.75 -10.08
C PRO A 50 2.91 -20.05 -10.30
N PHE A 51 2.47 -20.01 -11.56
CA PHE A 51 1.25 -19.28 -11.98
C PHE A 51 -0.04 -19.82 -11.34
N ASP A 52 -0.02 -21.08 -10.91
CA ASP A 52 -1.15 -21.84 -10.36
C ASP A 52 -1.21 -21.80 -8.82
N PHE A 53 -0.31 -21.06 -8.17
CA PHE A 53 -0.17 -21.04 -6.72
C PHE A 53 -0.45 -19.63 -6.13
N PRO A 54 -1.12 -19.50 -4.98
CA PRO A 54 -1.72 -20.56 -4.17
C PRO A 54 -3.09 -21.05 -4.69
N ASP A 55 -3.74 -20.29 -5.58
CA ASP A 55 -5.07 -20.59 -6.09
C ASP A 55 -5.03 -20.64 -7.62
N ALA A 56 -5.29 -21.83 -8.18
CA ALA A 56 -5.34 -22.06 -9.62
C ALA A 56 -6.46 -21.27 -10.30
N ASN A 57 -7.52 -20.91 -9.58
CA ASN A 57 -8.65 -20.12 -10.12
C ASN A 57 -8.31 -18.63 -10.24
N ALA A 58 -7.31 -18.16 -9.50
CA ALA A 58 -6.83 -16.79 -9.54
C ALA A 58 -5.76 -16.57 -10.62
N ALA A 59 -5.29 -17.64 -11.25
CA ALA A 59 -4.20 -17.59 -12.22
C ALA A 59 -4.51 -16.63 -13.41
N PRO A 60 -3.50 -15.89 -13.90
CA PRO A 60 -3.62 -15.18 -15.16
C PRO A 60 -3.82 -16.17 -16.32
N VAL A 61 -4.61 -15.81 -17.34
CA VAL A 61 -5.09 -16.75 -18.39
C VAL A 61 -3.95 -17.30 -19.26
N SER A 62 -2.80 -16.63 -19.30
CA SER A 62 -1.64 -17.08 -20.08
C SER A 62 -0.49 -17.57 -19.18
N ARG A 63 0.01 -18.77 -19.48
CA ARG A 63 1.13 -19.44 -18.77
C ARG A 63 2.48 -18.72 -18.90
N VAL A 64 2.65 -17.81 -19.87
CA VAL A 64 3.94 -17.17 -20.16
C VAL A 64 3.74 -15.67 -20.31
N GLN A 65 3.98 -14.93 -19.22
CA GLN A 65 4.02 -13.47 -19.25
C GLN A 65 5.43 -13.01 -19.65
N GLY A 66 5.55 -12.35 -20.80
CA GLY A 66 6.82 -11.81 -21.28
C GLY A 66 7.32 -10.62 -20.47
N LEU A 67 8.57 -10.20 -20.70
CA LEU A 67 9.20 -9.06 -20.01
C LEU A 67 8.36 -7.77 -20.11
N SER A 68 7.68 -7.55 -21.24
CA SER A 68 6.80 -6.39 -21.45
C SER A 68 5.61 -6.34 -20.50
N PHE A 69 5.09 -7.48 -20.06
CA PHE A 69 4.05 -7.54 -19.04
C PHE A 69 4.61 -7.12 -17.67
N TRP A 70 5.75 -7.69 -17.27
CA TRP A 70 6.39 -7.38 -15.99
C TRP A 70 6.83 -5.93 -15.88
N MET A 71 7.26 -5.31 -16.99
CA MET A 71 7.50 -3.87 -17.04
C MET A 71 6.22 -3.06 -16.76
N LYS A 72 5.06 -3.48 -17.27
CA LYS A 72 3.79 -2.81 -16.97
C LYS A 72 3.43 -2.93 -15.49
N VAL A 73 3.61 -4.11 -14.89
CA VAL A 73 3.42 -4.32 -13.45
C VAL A 73 4.37 -3.41 -12.66
N ALA A 74 5.66 -3.40 -13.01
CA ALA A 74 6.67 -2.57 -12.36
C ALA A 74 6.36 -1.06 -12.44
N LEU A 75 5.76 -0.58 -13.54
CA LEU A 75 5.37 0.82 -13.69
C LEU A 75 4.22 1.23 -12.75
N TRP A 76 3.38 0.28 -12.32
CA TRP A 76 2.32 0.55 -11.35
C TRP A 76 2.83 0.65 -9.92
N GLU A 77 3.95 -0.01 -9.58
CA GLU A 77 4.51 0.01 -8.22
C GLU A 77 4.80 1.43 -7.71
N PRO A 78 5.51 2.33 -8.44
CA PRO A 78 5.72 3.71 -8.01
C PRO A 78 4.41 4.50 -7.86
N VAL A 79 3.44 4.25 -8.73
CA VAL A 79 2.12 4.91 -8.69
C VAL A 79 1.38 4.50 -7.42
N LEU A 80 1.38 3.21 -7.09
CA LEU A 80 0.76 2.70 -5.87
C LEU A 80 1.48 3.16 -4.62
N ALA A 81 2.81 3.19 -4.61
CA ALA A 81 3.58 3.74 -3.50
C ALA A 81 3.24 5.22 -3.28
N ALA A 82 3.19 6.02 -4.35
CA ALA A 82 2.83 7.44 -4.28
C ALA A 82 1.38 7.64 -3.77
N LEU A 83 0.43 6.86 -4.27
CA LEU A 83 -0.96 6.89 -3.81
C LEU A 83 -1.08 6.47 -2.34
N ASN A 84 -0.40 5.41 -1.93
CA ASN A 84 -0.39 4.95 -0.54
C ASN A 84 0.18 6.01 0.41
N ILE A 85 1.28 6.68 0.00
CA ILE A 85 1.87 7.79 0.73
C ILE A 85 0.91 8.97 0.83
N ALA A 86 0.28 9.35 -0.29
CA ALA A 86 -0.69 10.44 -0.33
C ALA A 86 -1.88 10.18 0.60
N LEU A 87 -2.51 9.01 0.47
CA LEU A 87 -3.65 8.59 1.29
C LEU A 87 -3.28 8.48 2.76
N THR A 88 -2.14 7.86 3.08
CA THR A 88 -1.67 7.73 4.46
C THR A 88 -1.41 9.11 5.08
N GLY A 89 -0.71 10.00 4.38
CA GLY A 89 -0.45 11.36 4.87
C GLY A 89 -1.75 12.15 5.11
N LEU A 90 -2.70 12.06 4.18
CA LEU A 90 -4.01 12.69 4.27
C LEU A 90 -4.81 12.20 5.47
N VAL A 91 -5.02 10.88 5.57
CA VAL A 91 -5.84 10.31 6.63
C VAL A 91 -5.16 10.44 7.98
N LEU A 92 -3.83 10.31 8.05
CA LEU A 92 -3.08 10.50 9.30
C LEU A 92 -3.22 11.93 9.83
N ARG A 93 -3.11 12.93 8.93
CA ARG A 93 -3.35 14.33 9.30
C ARG A 93 -4.80 14.55 9.72
N TRP A 94 -5.76 13.98 8.99
CA TRP A 94 -7.18 14.11 9.30
C TRP A 94 -7.56 13.51 10.66
N MET A 95 -6.95 12.37 10.99
CA MET A 95 -7.15 11.62 12.24
C MET A 95 -6.35 12.18 13.41
N ARG A 96 -5.45 13.14 13.20
CA ARG A 96 -4.54 13.62 14.25
C ARG A 96 -5.28 14.25 15.43
N ASP A 97 -6.27 15.07 15.14
CA ASP A 97 -6.97 15.92 16.11
C ASP A 97 -8.50 15.68 16.12
N GLY A 98 -9.19 16.20 17.15
CA GLY A 98 -10.65 16.11 17.29
C GLY A 98 -11.15 14.76 17.85
N TRP A 99 -12.47 14.56 17.89
CA TRP A 99 -13.08 13.37 18.50
C TRP A 99 -12.93 12.13 17.60
N LEU A 100 -12.22 11.11 18.10
CA LEU A 100 -11.84 9.92 17.31
C LEU A 100 -13.06 9.15 16.75
N PRO A 101 -14.13 8.86 17.51
CA PRO A 101 -15.29 8.15 16.99
C PRO A 101 -15.91 8.81 15.76
N LEU A 102 -16.08 10.14 15.79
CA LEU A 102 -16.61 10.89 14.64
C LEU A 102 -15.68 10.83 13.44
N LYS A 103 -14.35 10.92 13.66
CA LYS A 103 -13.36 10.82 12.58
C LYS A 103 -13.37 9.43 11.95
N THR A 104 -13.46 8.38 12.76
CA THR A 104 -13.59 7.00 12.29
C THR A 104 -14.87 6.82 11.49
N ALA A 105 -16.02 7.30 11.99
CA ALA A 105 -17.28 7.23 11.25
C ALA A 105 -17.21 7.96 9.90
N ALA A 106 -16.64 9.17 9.88
CA ALA A 106 -16.46 9.93 8.66
C ALA A 106 -15.49 9.26 7.67
N ALA A 107 -14.41 8.65 8.15
CA ALA A 107 -13.48 7.89 7.31
C ALA A 107 -14.10 6.61 6.76
N THR A 108 -14.92 5.92 7.56
CA THR A 108 -15.72 4.78 7.09
C THR A 108 -16.66 5.20 5.98
N LEU A 109 -17.41 6.29 6.14
CA LEU A 109 -18.29 6.82 5.09
C LEU A 109 -17.51 7.23 3.84
N TRP A 110 -16.38 7.91 4.01
CA TRP A 110 -15.52 8.32 2.91
C TRP A 110 -14.97 7.10 2.15
N CYS A 111 -14.58 6.02 2.83
CA CYS A 111 -14.15 4.78 2.17
C CYS A 111 -15.32 3.96 1.60
N ALA A 112 -16.52 4.04 2.18
CA ALA A 112 -17.69 3.33 1.68
C ALA A 112 -18.19 3.89 0.34
N LEU A 113 -18.02 5.19 0.09
CA LEU A 113 -18.48 5.84 -1.15
C LEU A 113 -17.93 5.17 -2.42
N PRO A 114 -16.61 4.99 -2.61
CA PRO A 114 -16.06 4.24 -3.75
C PRO A 114 -16.65 2.84 -3.92
N LEU A 115 -16.91 2.14 -2.81
CA LEU A 115 -17.51 0.80 -2.84
C LEU A 115 -18.95 0.86 -3.34
N ILE A 116 -19.75 1.81 -2.84
CA ILE A 116 -21.13 2.03 -3.28
C ILE A 116 -21.16 2.39 -4.77
N LEU A 117 -20.27 3.28 -5.22
CA LEU A 117 -20.14 3.66 -6.63
C LEU A 117 -19.78 2.44 -7.50
N THR A 118 -18.89 1.58 -7.01
CA THR A 118 -18.49 0.35 -7.70
C THR A 118 -19.65 -0.64 -7.82
N VAL A 119 -20.44 -0.83 -6.76
CA VAL A 119 -21.64 -1.68 -6.80
C VAL A 119 -22.70 -1.12 -7.74
N ALA A 120 -22.92 0.20 -7.73
CA ALA A 120 -23.87 0.85 -8.63
C ALA A 120 -23.46 0.70 -10.10
N TYR A 121 -22.16 0.84 -10.40
CA TYR A 121 -21.64 0.65 -11.76
C TYR A 121 -21.76 -0.81 -12.22
N THR A 122 -21.36 -1.77 -11.39
CA THR A 122 -21.39 -3.21 -11.74
C THR A 122 -22.81 -3.77 -11.87
N ARG A 123 -23.79 -3.17 -11.19
CA ARG A 123 -25.22 -3.46 -11.37
C ARG A 123 -25.89 -2.66 -12.49
N SER A 124 -25.11 -1.94 -13.31
CA SER A 124 -25.59 -1.11 -14.42
C SER A 124 -26.57 -0.01 -14.02
N VAL A 125 -26.55 0.43 -12.75
CA VAL A 125 -27.40 1.52 -12.24
C VAL A 125 -26.89 2.88 -12.75
N ILE A 126 -25.57 3.01 -12.91
CA ILE A 126 -24.93 4.22 -13.43
C ILE A 126 -24.01 3.88 -14.62
N PRO A 127 -23.94 4.74 -15.66
CA PRO A 127 -23.00 4.55 -16.76
C PRO A 127 -21.56 4.86 -16.34
N LYS A 128 -20.60 4.38 -17.14
CA LYS A 128 -19.14 4.55 -16.90
C LYS A 128 -18.72 6.01 -16.73
N SER A 129 -19.31 6.93 -17.49
CA SER A 129 -19.03 8.37 -17.41
C SER A 129 -19.43 8.96 -16.06
N VAL A 130 -20.63 8.62 -15.57
CA VAL A 130 -21.11 9.05 -14.25
C VAL A 130 -20.26 8.46 -13.14
N PHE A 131 -19.89 7.18 -13.24
CA PHE A 131 -18.94 6.55 -12.32
C PHE A 131 -17.61 7.31 -12.25
N ALA A 132 -17.02 7.63 -13.41
CA ALA A 132 -15.76 8.38 -13.49
C ALA A 132 -15.86 9.76 -12.83
N VAL A 133 -16.91 10.53 -13.15
CA VAL A 133 -17.12 11.88 -12.59
C VAL A 133 -17.29 11.83 -11.06
N LEU A 134 -18.12 10.91 -10.55
CA LEU A 134 -18.34 10.77 -9.11
C LEU A 134 -17.08 10.29 -8.37
N PHE A 135 -16.30 9.40 -8.99
CA PHE A 135 -15.04 8.94 -8.43
C PHE A 135 -14.00 10.07 -8.36
N VAL A 136 -13.89 10.89 -9.40
CA VAL A 136 -13.03 12.08 -9.39
C VAL A 136 -13.51 13.07 -8.33
N ALA A 137 -14.82 13.34 -8.26
CA ALA A 137 -15.40 14.23 -7.26
C ALA A 137 -15.09 13.78 -5.82
N TRP A 138 -15.09 12.47 -5.57
CA TRP A 138 -14.72 11.88 -4.27
C TRP A 138 -13.26 12.21 -3.84
N THR A 139 -12.34 12.36 -4.80
CA THR A 139 -10.94 12.72 -4.50
C THR A 139 -10.74 14.20 -4.20
N VAL A 140 -11.63 15.09 -4.66
CA VAL A 140 -11.49 16.55 -4.56
C VAL A 140 -11.27 17.03 -3.12
N PRO A 141 -12.06 16.61 -2.11
CA PRO A 141 -11.82 17.01 -0.73
C PRO A 141 -10.42 16.64 -0.23
N GLY A 142 -9.94 15.45 -0.63
CA GLY A 142 -8.59 14.98 -0.31
C GLY A 142 -7.51 15.86 -0.93
N ILE A 143 -7.66 16.24 -2.20
CA ILE A 143 -6.73 17.14 -2.90
C ILE A 143 -6.68 18.53 -2.23
N LEU A 144 -7.85 19.09 -1.90
CA LEU A 144 -7.92 20.39 -1.21
C LEU A 144 -7.26 20.33 0.17
N TYR A 145 -7.42 19.21 0.87
CA TYR A 145 -6.78 19.00 2.17
C TYR A 145 -5.26 18.77 2.04
N ALA A 146 -4.80 18.06 1.00
CA ALA A 146 -3.39 17.78 0.73
C ALA A 146 -2.54 19.06 0.65
N ARG A 147 -3.10 20.11 0.04
CA ARG A 147 -2.45 21.43 -0.11
C ARG A 147 -2.15 22.12 1.22
N ARG A 148 -2.79 21.70 2.31
CA ARG A 148 -2.57 22.24 3.66
C ARG A 148 -1.51 21.48 4.45
N ILE A 149 -0.98 20.38 3.91
CA ILE A 149 0.04 19.57 4.58
C ILE A 149 1.43 20.16 4.28
N PRO A 150 2.23 20.53 5.29
CA PRO A 150 3.57 21.08 5.09
C PRO A 150 4.49 20.09 4.35
N GLY A 151 5.33 20.60 3.45
CA GLY A 151 6.34 19.81 2.73
C GLY A 151 7.21 18.91 3.63
N PRO A 152 7.66 19.36 4.81
CA PRO A 152 8.38 18.50 5.76
C PRO A 152 7.58 17.29 6.25
N GLU A 153 6.25 17.41 6.42
CA GLU A 153 5.40 16.29 6.83
C GLU A 153 5.25 15.27 5.71
N TRP A 154 5.10 15.73 4.47
CA TRP A 154 5.12 14.87 3.28
C TRP A 154 6.41 14.07 3.21
N ARG A 155 7.55 14.76 3.28
CA ARG A 155 8.87 14.12 3.21
C ARG A 155 9.06 13.04 4.28
N ARG A 156 8.65 13.30 5.53
CA ARG A 156 8.75 12.33 6.63
C ARG A 156 7.89 11.10 6.38
N THR A 157 6.66 11.30 5.92
CA THR A 157 5.71 10.22 5.62
C THR A 157 6.22 9.38 4.45
N THR A 158 6.67 10.02 3.37
CA THR A 158 7.32 9.37 2.23
C THR A 158 8.52 8.53 2.66
N THR A 159 9.45 9.12 3.40
CA THR A 159 10.66 8.43 3.86
C THR A 159 10.31 7.20 4.70
N PHE A 160 9.34 7.33 5.60
CA PHE A 160 8.93 6.24 6.48
C PHE A 160 8.23 5.11 5.73
N LEU A 161 7.24 5.40 4.88
CA LEU A 161 6.51 4.36 4.17
C LEU A 161 7.37 3.66 3.12
N LEU A 162 8.29 4.38 2.45
CA LEU A 162 9.27 3.74 1.58
C LEU A 162 10.19 2.80 2.38
N GLY A 163 10.67 3.24 3.56
CA GLY A 163 11.48 2.41 4.45
C GLY A 163 10.75 1.20 5.03
N LEU A 164 9.43 1.30 5.27
CA LEU A 164 8.59 0.22 5.78
C LEU A 164 8.59 -1.01 4.88
N ASN A 165 8.88 -0.86 3.58
CA ASN A 165 9.04 -1.97 2.64
C ASN A 165 10.20 -2.92 3.00
N ALA A 166 11.10 -2.54 3.92
CA ALA A 166 12.06 -3.48 4.52
C ALA A 166 11.36 -4.69 5.19
N VAL A 167 10.17 -4.49 5.77
CA VAL A 167 9.33 -5.56 6.30
C VAL A 167 8.91 -6.51 5.17
N GLY A 168 8.38 -5.95 4.07
CA GLY A 168 8.00 -6.71 2.89
C GLY A 168 9.17 -7.51 2.32
N LEU A 169 10.37 -6.91 2.26
CA LEU A 169 11.57 -7.56 1.73
C LEU A 169 11.93 -8.83 2.51
N VAL A 170 11.84 -8.79 3.84
CA VAL A 170 12.14 -9.97 4.68
C VAL A 170 11.04 -11.02 4.56
N LEU A 171 9.78 -10.60 4.53
CA LEU A 171 8.66 -11.54 4.48
C LEU A 171 8.48 -12.19 3.10
N LEU A 172 9.00 -11.57 2.03
CA LEU A 172 9.15 -12.23 0.73
C LEU A 172 9.99 -13.50 0.81
N VAL A 173 10.97 -13.59 1.72
CA VAL A 173 11.76 -14.83 1.93
C VAL A 173 10.88 -15.95 2.49
N ALA A 174 10.03 -15.63 3.46
CA ALA A 174 9.08 -16.60 4.03
C ALA A 174 8.03 -17.04 3.00
N GLN A 175 7.52 -16.09 2.20
CA GLN A 175 6.60 -16.38 1.10
C GLN A 175 7.26 -17.27 0.03
N ALA A 176 8.49 -16.96 -0.37
CA ALA A 176 9.26 -17.78 -1.31
C ALA A 176 9.48 -19.20 -0.77
N ALA A 177 9.83 -19.34 0.51
CA ALA A 177 9.96 -20.66 1.14
C ALA A 177 8.62 -21.44 1.13
N ALA A 178 7.50 -20.77 1.43
CA ALA A 178 6.18 -21.39 1.38
C ALA A 178 5.78 -21.85 -0.03
N VAL A 179 6.14 -21.06 -1.05
CA VAL A 179 5.92 -21.38 -2.47
C VAL A 179 6.78 -22.57 -2.91
N LEU A 180 8.07 -22.60 -2.53
CA LEU A 180 8.96 -23.72 -2.80
C LEU A 180 8.47 -25.01 -2.14
N ALA A 181 7.91 -24.92 -0.94
CA ALA A 181 7.27 -26.01 -0.24
C ALA A 181 5.86 -26.37 -0.78
N ARG A 182 5.34 -25.62 -1.76
CA ARG A 182 3.98 -25.76 -2.32
C ARG A 182 2.87 -25.80 -1.26
N SER A 183 3.05 -25.08 -0.15
CA SER A 183 2.13 -25.09 0.98
C SER A 183 1.27 -23.82 1.02
N ASP A 184 0.00 -23.93 0.62
CA ASP A 184 -0.98 -22.84 0.68
C ASP A 184 -1.16 -22.26 2.10
N ALA A 185 -1.22 -23.12 3.13
CA ALA A 185 -1.39 -22.69 4.51
C ALA A 185 -0.24 -21.78 4.99
N LEU A 186 1.02 -22.20 4.74
CA LEU A 186 2.20 -21.37 5.02
C LEU A 186 2.19 -20.06 4.21
N TYR A 187 1.77 -20.10 2.95
CA TYR A 187 1.70 -18.91 2.11
C TYR A 187 0.68 -17.91 2.66
N LYS A 188 -0.58 -18.33 2.89
CA LYS A 188 -1.63 -17.51 3.50
C LYS A 188 -1.25 -17.01 4.89
N GLY A 189 -0.65 -17.86 5.71
CA GLY A 189 -0.14 -17.49 7.03
C GLY A 189 0.92 -16.38 6.95
N SER A 190 1.83 -16.47 5.97
CA SER A 190 2.85 -15.44 5.73
C SER A 190 2.26 -14.11 5.23
N LEU A 191 1.18 -14.14 4.44
CA LEU A 191 0.45 -12.93 4.03
C LEU A 191 -0.21 -12.24 5.24
N VAL A 192 -0.90 -13.00 6.09
CA VAL A 192 -1.49 -12.46 7.33
C VAL A 192 -0.41 -11.88 8.24
N LEU A 193 0.72 -12.58 8.40
CA LEU A 193 1.86 -12.09 9.15
C LEU A 193 2.41 -10.79 8.55
N THR A 194 2.46 -10.68 7.22
CA THR A 194 2.90 -9.46 6.52
C THR A 194 2.01 -8.28 6.83
N VAL A 195 0.69 -8.45 6.71
CA VAL A 195 -0.28 -7.39 7.02
C VAL A 195 -0.18 -7.01 8.50
N ALA A 196 -0.16 -7.98 9.42
CA ALA A 196 -0.08 -7.72 10.85
C ALA A 196 1.23 -7.00 11.23
N TRP A 197 2.36 -7.41 10.67
CA TRP A 197 3.66 -6.81 10.97
C TRP A 197 3.80 -5.41 10.37
N MET A 198 3.34 -5.20 9.14
CA MET A 198 3.28 -3.87 8.54
C MET A 198 2.35 -2.94 9.33
N LEU A 199 1.21 -3.42 9.83
CA LEU A 199 0.32 -2.64 10.69
C LEU A 199 0.97 -2.29 12.03
N ALA A 200 1.67 -3.23 12.66
CA ALA A 200 2.36 -3.00 13.92
C ALA A 200 3.51 -1.99 13.76
N CYS A 201 4.43 -2.22 12.81
CA CYS A 201 5.55 -1.32 12.53
C CYS A 201 5.08 0.03 11.98
N GLY A 202 4.12 0.02 11.05
CA GLY A 202 3.52 1.21 10.48
C GLY A 202 2.81 2.05 11.54
N GLY A 203 1.93 1.46 12.34
CA GLY A 203 1.20 2.14 13.40
C GLY A 203 2.12 2.75 14.46
N THR A 204 3.10 1.99 14.95
CA THR A 204 4.05 2.47 15.98
C THR A 204 4.98 3.56 15.46
N GLY A 205 5.47 3.43 14.23
CA GLY A 205 6.33 4.45 13.62
C GLY A 205 5.56 5.71 13.24
N LEU A 206 4.38 5.59 12.62
CA LEU A 206 3.53 6.73 12.28
C LEU A 206 3.02 7.49 13.52
N LYS A 207 2.68 6.77 14.60
CA LYS A 207 2.37 7.37 15.92
C LYS A 207 3.50 8.31 16.36
N THR A 208 4.74 7.83 16.26
CA THR A 208 5.95 8.56 16.68
C THR A 208 6.20 9.77 15.77
N LEU A 209 6.09 9.58 14.45
CA LEU A 209 6.31 10.63 13.46
C LEU A 209 5.28 11.77 13.53
N ALA A 210 4.00 11.43 13.65
CA ALA A 210 2.91 12.39 13.68
C ALA A 210 2.59 12.91 15.09
N LYS A 211 3.30 12.42 16.12
CA LYS A 211 3.06 12.74 17.54
C LYS A 211 1.58 12.57 17.92
N THR A 212 1.00 11.43 17.56
CA THR A 212 -0.43 11.11 17.80
C THR A 212 -0.58 9.86 18.66
N SER A 213 -1.81 9.41 18.91
CA SER A 213 -2.07 8.15 19.63
C SER A 213 -1.96 6.94 18.71
N LEU A 214 -1.65 5.76 19.27
CA LEU A 214 -1.51 4.54 18.47
C LEU A 214 -2.81 4.19 17.70
N PRO A 215 -4.02 4.26 18.31
CA PRO A 215 -5.25 3.97 17.57
C PRO A 215 -5.44 4.89 16.35
N ARG A 216 -5.10 6.17 16.45
CA ARG A 216 -5.19 7.14 15.33
C ARG A 216 -4.25 6.77 14.20
N ALA A 217 -3.01 6.41 14.51
CA ALA A 217 -2.02 6.02 13.52
C ALA A 217 -2.40 4.71 12.81
N VAL A 218 -2.85 3.70 13.57
CA VAL A 218 -3.30 2.41 13.02
C VAL A 218 -4.54 2.59 12.15
N LEU A 219 -5.57 3.29 12.63
CA LEU A 219 -6.78 3.56 11.85
C LEU A 219 -6.47 4.35 10.59
N ALA A 220 -5.61 5.36 10.67
CA ALA A 220 -5.23 6.13 9.50
C ALA A 220 -4.56 5.27 8.43
N PHE A 221 -3.64 4.39 8.83
CA PHE A 221 -2.96 3.49 7.92
C PHE A 221 -3.93 2.44 7.34
N LEU A 222 -4.84 1.90 8.15
CA LEU A 222 -5.89 0.97 7.68
C LEU A 222 -6.82 1.61 6.64
N PHE A 223 -7.37 2.79 6.93
CA PHE A 223 -8.26 3.49 6.00
C PHE A 223 -7.54 3.92 4.72
N ALA A 224 -6.25 4.30 4.81
CA ALA A 224 -5.45 4.60 3.63
C ALA A 224 -5.26 3.36 2.73
N ASN A 225 -4.95 2.20 3.32
CA ASN A 225 -4.86 0.94 2.57
C ASN A 225 -6.21 0.51 1.99
N LEU A 226 -7.32 0.70 2.73
CA LEU A 226 -8.66 0.42 2.23
C LEU A 226 -9.00 1.31 1.01
N ALA A 227 -8.74 2.61 1.12
CA ALA A 227 -8.93 3.56 0.03
C ALA A 227 -8.05 3.23 -1.19
N LEU A 228 -6.80 2.80 -0.97
CA LEU A 228 -5.90 2.37 -2.05
C LEU A 228 -6.48 1.19 -2.83
N ASN A 229 -6.99 0.17 -2.14
CA ASN A 229 -7.64 -0.99 -2.77
C ASN A 229 -8.88 -0.58 -3.60
N LEU A 230 -9.65 0.38 -3.11
CA LEU A 230 -10.82 0.91 -3.82
C LEU A 230 -10.43 1.71 -5.07
N VAL A 231 -9.34 2.48 -5.00
CA VAL A 231 -8.76 3.18 -6.17
C VAL A 231 -8.25 2.18 -7.21
N LEU A 232 -7.61 1.09 -6.78
CA LEU A 232 -7.19 0.00 -7.66
C LEU A 232 -8.38 -0.65 -8.39
N ALA A 233 -9.44 -0.99 -7.66
CA ALA A 233 -10.66 -1.55 -8.25
C ALA A 233 -11.31 -0.57 -9.25
N ALA A 234 -11.38 0.72 -8.91
CA ALA A 234 -11.91 1.73 -9.81
C ALA A 234 -11.05 1.93 -11.07
N ALA A 235 -9.72 1.91 -10.95
CA ALA A 235 -8.81 1.99 -12.09
C ALA A 235 -9.02 0.83 -13.07
N PHE A 236 -9.29 -0.37 -12.56
CA PHE A 236 -9.67 -1.52 -13.38
C PHE A 236 -11.02 -1.30 -14.09
N LEU A 237 -12.07 -0.90 -13.36
CA LEU A 237 -13.40 -0.67 -13.92
C LEU A 237 -13.43 0.48 -14.95
N LEU A 238 -12.56 1.48 -14.80
CA LEU A 238 -12.37 2.55 -15.77
C LEU A 238 -11.57 2.11 -17.01
N GLY A 239 -10.97 0.92 -17.00
CA GLY A 239 -10.15 0.38 -18.08
C GLY A 239 -8.72 0.94 -18.11
N TRP A 240 -8.27 1.58 -17.03
CA TRP A 240 -6.90 2.08 -16.90
C TRP A 240 -5.91 0.99 -16.47
N LEU A 241 -6.39 0.01 -15.70
CA LEU A 241 -5.62 -1.12 -15.21
C LEU A 241 -6.12 -2.42 -15.86
N PRO A 242 -5.29 -3.16 -16.61
CA PRO A 242 -5.69 -4.46 -17.16
C PRO A 242 -5.95 -5.48 -16.04
N MET A 243 -6.93 -6.38 -16.22
CA MET A 243 -7.25 -7.44 -15.25
C MET A 243 -6.03 -8.27 -14.84
N GLU A 244 -5.19 -8.63 -15.81
CA GLU A 244 -4.00 -9.43 -15.57
C GLU A 244 -2.99 -8.72 -14.66
N VAL A 245 -2.88 -7.39 -14.77
CA VAL A 245 -2.03 -6.57 -13.89
C VAL A 245 -2.69 -6.43 -12.52
N LEU A 246 -4.01 -6.21 -12.45
CA LEU A 246 -4.75 -6.17 -11.19
C LEU A 246 -4.59 -7.47 -10.39
N LYS A 247 -4.73 -8.63 -11.04
CA LYS A 247 -4.52 -9.94 -10.42
C LYS A 247 -3.14 -10.03 -9.78
N VAL A 248 -2.09 -9.62 -10.50
CA VAL A 248 -0.74 -9.60 -9.93
C VAL A 248 -0.69 -8.68 -8.72
N LEU A 249 -1.14 -7.43 -8.83
CA LEU A 249 -1.05 -6.42 -7.77
C LEU A 249 -1.88 -6.72 -6.50
N VAL A 250 -2.99 -7.48 -6.63
CA VAL A 250 -3.88 -7.83 -5.51
C VAL A 250 -3.52 -9.17 -4.86
N TYR A 251 -2.87 -10.08 -5.60
CA TYR A 251 -2.43 -11.39 -5.09
C TYR A 251 -0.95 -11.43 -4.65
N VAL A 252 -0.29 -10.26 -4.52
CA VAL A 252 1.01 -10.09 -3.84
C VAL A 252 0.83 -10.05 -2.33
#